data_AF-A0A940SNJ1-F1
#
_entry.id   AF-A0A940SNJ1-F1
#
_cell.length_a   1.000
_cell.length_b   1.000
_cell.length_c   1.000
_cell.angle_alpha   90.00
_cell.angle_beta   90.00
_cell.angle_gamma   90.00
#
_symmetry.space_group_name_H-M   'P 1'
#
loop_
_entity.id
_entity.type
_entity.pdbx_description
1 polymer ?
#
loop_
_entity_poly.entity_id
_entity_poly.type
_entity_poly.pdbx_seq_one_letter_code
_entity_poly.pdbx_strand_id
1 'polypeptide(L)'
;EFNQAPSGTVLPAQIQSGGTGLNMQAASVVILCEPQLKPSAENQAISRAYRMGQTRNVLVYRLLCEDSVDEKIISLLEDKQAVFDAFADQSEAADESREIDERTLGNIIQEEIERINAKRQ
;
A
#
# COMPACT_ATOMS: atom_id res chain seq x y z
N GLU A 1 -7.21 12.22 21.24
CA GLU A 1 -7.93 11.62 20.09
C GLU A 1 -7.54 12.38 18.83
N PHE A 2 -7.08 11.69 17.78
CA PHE A 2 -6.64 12.35 16.54
C PHE A 2 -7.76 13.18 15.87
N ASN A 3 -9.02 12.77 16.04
CA ASN A 3 -10.17 13.50 15.47
C ASN A 3 -10.41 14.89 16.04
N GLN A 4 -9.91 15.17 17.24
CA GLN A 4 -10.04 16.49 17.89
C GLN A 4 -8.72 17.26 17.87
N ALA A 5 -7.72 16.74 17.16
CA ALA A 5 -6.39 17.32 17.17
C ALA A 5 -6.34 18.61 16.33
N PRO A 6 -5.52 19.59 16.72
CA PRO A 6 -5.36 20.83 15.96
C PRO A 6 -4.75 20.55 14.58
N SER A 7 -4.94 21.50 13.66
CA SER A 7 -4.34 21.45 12.32
C SER A 7 -2.81 21.27 12.40
N GLY A 8 -2.26 20.43 11.52
CA GLY A 8 -0.83 20.09 11.51
C GLY A 8 -0.45 18.91 12.42
N THR A 9 -1.41 18.26 13.08
CA THR A 9 -1.13 17.04 13.87
C THR A 9 -0.86 15.85 12.95
N VAL A 10 0.16 15.06 13.30
CA VAL A 10 0.53 13.82 12.60
C VAL A 10 0.21 12.61 13.47
N LEU A 11 -0.34 11.57 12.86
CA LEU A 11 -0.56 10.27 13.49
C LEU A 11 0.28 9.20 12.79
N PRO A 12 1.40 8.75 13.37
CA PRO A 12 2.12 7.59 12.86
C PRO A 12 1.32 6.32 13.22
N ALA A 13 1.15 5.43 12.25
CA ALA A 13 0.48 4.16 12.44
C ALA A 13 1.07 3.10 11.51
N GLN A 14 1.12 1.86 11.97
CA GLN A 14 1.35 0.72 11.07
C GLN A 14 0.08 0.46 10.26
N ILE A 15 0.23 0.16 8.99
CA ILE A 15 -0.91 -0.05 8.09
C ILE A 15 -1.78 -1.24 8.52
N GLN A 16 -1.14 -2.29 9.08
CA GLN A 16 -1.81 -3.47 9.65
C GLN A 16 -2.64 -3.15 10.90
N SER A 17 -2.28 -2.10 11.65
CA SER A 17 -3.07 -1.61 12.78
C SER A 17 -4.37 -0.91 12.34
N GLY A 18 -4.58 -0.69 11.04
CA GLY A 18 -5.85 -0.18 10.49
C GLY A 18 -7.04 -1.13 10.68
N GLY A 19 -6.79 -2.41 11.01
CA GLY A 19 -7.82 -3.41 11.32
C GLY A 19 -8.47 -3.25 12.71
N THR A 20 -7.84 -2.56 13.65
CA THR A 20 -8.26 -2.53 15.07
C THR A 20 -9.26 -1.42 15.41
N GLY A 21 -9.74 -0.65 14.42
CA GLY A 21 -10.75 0.39 14.64
C GLY A 21 -10.19 1.80 14.90
N LEU A 22 -8.96 2.07 14.48
CA LEU A 22 -8.39 3.41 14.51
C LEU A 22 -9.27 4.40 13.72
N ASN A 23 -9.79 5.44 14.40
CA ASN A 23 -10.60 6.46 13.75
C ASN A 23 -9.72 7.59 13.21
N MET A 24 -9.55 7.62 11.89
CA MET A 24 -8.71 8.59 11.16
C MET A 24 -9.54 9.58 10.34
N GLN A 25 -10.83 9.74 10.63
CA GLN A 25 -11.74 10.58 9.85
C GLN A 25 -11.34 12.06 9.79
N ALA A 26 -10.53 12.57 10.71
CA ALA A 26 -10.00 13.94 10.62
C ALA A 26 -8.82 14.09 9.64
N ALA A 27 -8.24 13.00 9.13
CA ALA A 27 -7.14 13.06 8.19
C ALA A 27 -7.61 13.63 6.83
N SER A 28 -6.87 14.62 6.33
CA SER A 28 -7.01 15.13 4.96
C SER A 28 -5.83 14.77 4.07
N VAL A 29 -4.77 14.19 4.65
CA VAL A 29 -3.58 13.71 3.97
C VAL A 29 -3.22 12.34 4.53
N VAL A 30 -2.98 11.38 3.65
CA VAL A 30 -2.45 10.05 3.96
C VAL A 30 -1.12 9.90 3.23
N ILE A 31 -0.07 9.53 3.96
CA ILE A 31 1.26 9.27 3.39
C ILE A 31 1.55 7.80 3.64
N LEU A 32 1.66 7.03 2.56
CA LEU A 32 2.11 5.64 2.58
C LEU A 32 3.62 5.65 2.41
N CYS A 33 4.33 5.20 3.44
CA CYS A 33 5.79 5.28 3.50
C CYS A 33 6.49 4.08 2.85
N GLU A 34 5.75 3.04 2.48
CA GLU A 34 6.27 1.82 1.86
C GLU A 34 5.17 1.17 0.99
N PRO A 35 5.54 0.52 -0.13
CA PRO A 35 4.59 -0.22 -0.94
C PRO A 35 4.07 -1.44 -0.20
N GLN A 36 2.78 -1.75 -0.39
CA GLN A 36 2.16 -2.90 0.26
C GLN A 36 2.14 -4.12 -0.65
N LEU A 37 2.47 -5.28 -0.11
CA LEU A 37 2.42 -6.56 -0.84
C LEU A 37 1.00 -6.98 -1.24
N LYS A 38 -0.01 -6.36 -0.62
CA LYS A 38 -1.43 -6.58 -0.87
C LYS A 38 -2.13 -5.24 -1.11
N PRO A 39 -2.70 -5.00 -2.32
CA PRO A 39 -3.36 -3.73 -2.63
C PRO A 39 -4.52 -3.38 -1.68
N SER A 40 -5.25 -4.38 -1.18
CA SER A 40 -6.37 -4.15 -0.28
C SER A 40 -5.97 -3.61 1.09
N ALA A 41 -4.71 -3.79 1.52
CA ALA A 41 -4.20 -3.19 2.75
C ALA A 41 -4.14 -1.66 2.64
N GLU A 42 -3.65 -1.12 1.52
CA GLU A 42 -3.68 0.32 1.24
C GLU A 42 -5.10 0.84 1.16
N ASN A 43 -5.94 0.18 0.37
CA ASN A 43 -7.32 0.61 0.18
C ASN A 43 -8.10 0.63 1.49
N GLN A 44 -7.87 -0.35 2.37
CA GLN A 44 -8.47 -0.38 3.69
C GLN A 44 -7.98 0.79 4.55
N ALA A 45 -6.68 1.08 4.57
CA ALA A 45 -6.11 2.19 5.32
C ALA A 45 -6.64 3.56 4.82
N ILE A 46 -6.68 3.76 3.50
CA ILE A 46 -7.23 4.96 2.87
C ILE A 46 -8.71 5.12 3.21
N SER A 47 -9.49 4.03 3.16
CA SER A 47 -10.92 4.05 3.50
C SER A 47 -11.22 4.43 4.95
N ARG A 48 -10.24 4.34 5.87
CA ARG A 48 -10.40 4.84 7.25
C ARG A 48 -10.35 6.36 7.33
N ALA A 49 -9.55 7.01 6.48
CA ALA A 49 -9.53 8.46 6.31
C ALA A 49 -10.72 8.93 5.45
N TYR A 50 -11.02 8.18 4.38
CA TYR A 50 -12.15 8.39 3.47
C TYR A 50 -13.41 7.66 3.95
N ARG A 51 -13.95 8.06 5.10
CA ARG A 51 -15.17 7.45 5.69
C ARG A 51 -16.35 8.42 5.59
N MET A 52 -17.57 7.87 5.53
CA MET A 52 -18.82 8.67 5.47
C MET A 52 -18.82 9.79 6.53
N GLY A 53 -19.17 11.01 6.10
CA GLY A 53 -19.14 12.22 6.93
C GLY A 53 -17.90 13.10 6.74
N GLN A 54 -16.87 12.63 6.03
CA GLN A 54 -15.76 13.46 5.61
C GLN A 54 -16.21 14.45 4.52
N THR A 55 -16.02 15.74 4.76
CA THR A 55 -16.37 16.83 3.81
C THR A 55 -15.15 17.37 3.05
N ARG A 56 -13.95 16.96 3.47
CA ARG A 56 -12.68 17.41 2.89
C ARG A 56 -12.12 16.36 1.93
N ASN A 57 -11.50 16.81 0.85
CA ASN A 57 -10.72 15.93 -0.01
C ASN A 57 -9.58 15.29 0.80
N VAL A 58 -9.37 14.00 0.60
CA VAL A 58 -8.26 13.24 1.17
C VAL A 58 -7.21 13.07 0.07
N LEU A 59 -6.02 13.64 0.28
CA LEU A 59 -4.88 13.45 -0.61
C LEU A 59 -4.08 12.23 -0.14
N VAL A 60 -3.79 11.32 -1.06
CA VAL A 60 -2.97 10.13 -0.79
C VAL A 60 -1.66 10.27 -1.52
N TYR A 61 -0.56 10.27 -0.77
CA TYR A 61 0.80 10.24 -1.29
C TYR A 61 1.42 8.88 -1.03
N ARG A 62 1.99 8.27 -2.08
CA ARG A 62 2.82 7.08 -1.97
C ARG A 62 4.26 7.50 -2.11
N LEU A 63 5.07 7.22 -1.10
CA LEU A 63 6.50 7.39 -1.16
C LEU A 63 7.08 6.10 -1.71
N LEU A 64 7.70 6.18 -2.88
CA LEU A 64 8.38 5.06 -3.52
C LEU A 64 9.84 5.46 -3.69
N CYS A 65 10.76 4.56 -3.34
CA CYS A 65 12.17 4.78 -3.59
C CYS A 65 12.49 4.41 -5.04
N GLU A 66 12.97 5.38 -5.81
CA GLU A 66 13.50 5.14 -7.15
C GLU A 66 14.65 4.14 -7.09
N ASP A 67 14.80 3.39 -8.17
CA ASP A 67 15.97 2.57 -8.43
C ASP A 67 16.17 1.54 -7.30
N SER A 68 15.07 0.97 -6.79
CA SER A 68 14.99 0.11 -5.59
C SER A 68 13.99 -1.04 -5.73
N VAL A 69 13.85 -1.85 -4.67
CA VAL A 69 12.87 -2.93 -4.60
C VAL A 69 11.41 -2.45 -4.77
N ASP A 70 11.12 -1.19 -4.42
CA ASP A 70 9.77 -0.63 -4.47
C ASP A 70 9.19 -0.67 -5.89
N GLU A 71 10.02 -0.36 -6.90
CA GLU A 71 9.60 -0.37 -8.32
C GLU A 71 9.20 -1.77 -8.77
N LYS A 72 9.96 -2.80 -8.35
CA LYS A 72 9.65 -4.21 -8.66
C LYS A 72 8.36 -4.66 -8.01
N ILE A 73 8.12 -4.26 -6.76
CA ILE A 73 6.89 -4.58 -6.03
C ILE A 73 5.69 -3.95 -6.74
N ILE A 74 5.76 -2.67 -7.08
CA ILE A 74 4.66 -1.97 -7.77
C ILE A 74 4.40 -2.58 -9.14
N SER A 75 5.44 -2.79 -9.96
CA SER A 75 5.30 -3.41 -11.28
C SER A 75 4.63 -4.79 -11.19
N LEU A 76 5.01 -5.61 -10.21
CA LEU A 76 4.42 -6.94 -10.04
C LEU A 76 2.94 -6.86 -9.66
N LEU A 77 2.56 -5.91 -8.82
CA LEU A 77 1.15 -5.69 -8.46
C LEU A 77 0.34 -5.22 -9.66
N GLU A 78 0.90 -4.33 -10.48
CA GLU A 78 0.27 -3.88 -11.72
C GLU A 78 0.09 -5.02 -12.72
N ASP A 79 1.11 -5.87 -12.90
CA ASP A 79 1.04 -7.04 -13.78
C ASP A 79 -0.04 -8.03 -13.30
N LYS A 80 -0.06 -8.32 -11.99
CA LYS A 80 -1.11 -9.18 -11.39
C LYS A 80 -2.50 -8.57 -11.56
N GLN A 81 -2.63 -7.25 -11.44
CA GLN A 81 -3.90 -6.55 -11.63
C GLN A 81 -4.34 -6.61 -13.10
N ALA A 82 -3.45 -6.39 -14.05
CA ALA A 82 -3.75 -6.46 -15.48
C ALA A 82 -4.17 -7.88 -15.91
N VAL A 83 -3.48 -8.90 -15.40
CA VAL A 83 -3.88 -10.31 -15.59
C VAL A 83 -5.28 -10.53 -15.01
N PHE A 84 -5.52 -10.09 -13.78
CA PHE A 84 -6.84 -10.23 -13.17
C PHE A 84 -7.92 -9.58 -14.02
N ASP A 85 -7.76 -8.31 -14.41
CA ASP A 85 -8.76 -7.57 -15.18
C ASP A 85 -9.03 -8.20 -16.56
N ALA A 86 -8.04 -8.89 -17.14
CA ALA A 86 -8.21 -9.63 -18.39
C ALA A 86 -9.03 -10.93 -18.24
N PHE A 87 -9.08 -11.53 -17.04
CA PHE A 87 -9.75 -12.81 -16.77
C PHE A 87 -10.99 -12.69 -15.86
N ALA A 88 -11.22 -11.55 -15.23
CA ALA A 88 -12.21 -11.34 -14.16
C ALA A 88 -13.66 -11.16 -14.62
N ASP A 89 -14.04 -11.73 -15.77
CA ASP A 89 -15.45 -11.77 -16.18
C ASP A 89 -16.29 -12.77 -15.36
N GLN A 90 -15.70 -13.58 -14.46
CA GLN A 90 -16.46 -14.45 -13.54
C GLN A 90 -15.81 -14.68 -12.15
N SER A 91 -16.51 -14.23 -11.10
CA SER A 91 -16.56 -14.77 -9.72
C SER A 91 -15.60 -14.26 -8.62
N GLU A 92 -16.10 -14.38 -7.37
CA GLU A 92 -15.68 -13.78 -6.08
C GLU A 92 -14.29 -14.18 -5.53
N ALA A 93 -13.44 -14.86 -6.30
CA ALA A 93 -12.09 -15.29 -5.88
C ALA A 93 -11.01 -14.19 -6.01
N ALA A 94 -11.41 -12.92 -5.97
CA ALA A 94 -10.64 -11.80 -6.48
C ALA A 94 -9.52 -11.27 -5.56
N ASP A 95 -9.55 -11.60 -4.26
CA ASP A 95 -8.66 -10.96 -3.28
C ASP A 95 -7.40 -11.76 -2.93
N GLU A 96 -7.38 -13.08 -3.11
CA GLU A 96 -6.19 -13.91 -2.86
C GLU A 96 -5.17 -13.84 -4.00
N SER A 97 -5.62 -13.62 -5.23
CA SER A 97 -4.74 -13.60 -6.42
C SER A 97 -3.84 -12.35 -6.52
N ARG A 98 -4.20 -11.28 -5.81
CA ARG A 98 -3.54 -9.96 -5.90
C ARG A 98 -2.41 -9.74 -4.90
N GLU A 99 -2.19 -10.68 -3.99
CA GLU A 99 -1.12 -10.60 -2.98
C GLU A 99 0.19 -11.17 -3.54
N ILE A 100 1.31 -10.53 -3.23
CA ILE A 100 2.64 -11.10 -3.52
C ILE A 100 2.94 -12.20 -2.50
N ASP A 101 3.20 -13.42 -2.96
CA ASP A 101 3.56 -14.53 -2.09
C ASP A 101 5.01 -14.45 -1.58
N GLU A 102 5.29 -15.12 -0.46
CA GLU A 102 6.58 -15.09 0.21
C GLU A 102 7.74 -15.55 -0.68
N ARG A 103 7.50 -16.52 -1.59
CA ARG A 103 8.54 -17.04 -2.48
C ARG A 103 8.94 -15.99 -3.51
N THR A 104 7.95 -15.34 -4.11
CA THR A 104 8.15 -14.27 -5.09
C THR A 104 8.85 -13.08 -4.45
N LEU A 105 8.43 -12.69 -3.24
CA LEU A 105 9.11 -11.66 -2.47
C LEU A 105 10.57 -12.03 -2.17
N GLY A 106 10.83 -13.27 -1.75
CA GLY A 106 12.17 -13.77 -1.47
C GLY A 106 13.09 -13.66 -2.70
N ASN A 107 12.59 -14.01 -3.89
CA ASN A 107 13.34 -13.88 -5.13
C ASN A 107 13.67 -12.41 -5.45
N ILE A 108 12.67 -11.51 -5.34
CA ILE A 108 12.84 -10.09 -5.58
C ILE A 108 13.92 -9.50 -4.67
N ILE A 109 13.90 -9.85 -3.38
CA ILE A 109 14.89 -9.38 -2.40
C ILE A 109 16.28 -9.90 -2.75
N GLN A 110 16.40 -11.18 -3.13
CA GLN A 110 17.68 -11.79 -3.48
C GLN A 110 18.30 -11.12 -4.71
N GLU A 111 17.53 -10.92 -5.78
CA GLU A 111 17.96 -10.21 -6.98
C GLU A 111 18.40 -8.77 -6.65
N GLU A 112 17.71 -8.12 -5.72
CA GLU A 112 18.02 -6.76 -5.31
C GLU A 112 19.33 -6.67 -4.51
N ILE A 113 19.58 -7.63 -3.63
CA ILE A 113 20.86 -7.76 -2.92
C ILE A 113 22.01 -7.95 -3.92
N GLU A 114 21.82 -8.83 -4.92
CA GLU A 114 22.81 -9.07 -5.97
C GLU A 114 23.10 -7.80 -6.79
N ARG A 115 22.05 -7.08 -7.21
CA ARG A 115 22.17 -5.80 -7.92
C ARG A 115 22.96 -4.76 -7.12
N ILE A 116 22.65 -4.60 -5.84
CA ILE A 116 23.33 -3.64 -4.96
C ILE A 116 24.79 -4.02 -4.78
N ASN A 117 25.09 -5.30 -4.59
CA ASN A 117 26.46 -5.79 -4.44
C ASN A 117 27.27 -5.59 -5.72
N ALA A 118 26.68 -5.82 -6.90
CA ALA A 118 27.34 -5.59 -8.18
C ALA A 118 27.64 -4.10 -8.43
N LYS A 119 26.75 -3.17 -8.01
CA LYS A 119 27.00 -1.72 -8.11
C LYS A 119 28.10 -1.21 -7.15
N ARG A 120 28.41 -1.95 -6.08
CA ARG A 120 29.41 -1.59 -5.06
C ARG A 120 30.83 -2.06 -5.38
N GLN A 121 30.98 -3.00 -6.32
CA GLN A 121 32.27 -3.48 -6.83
C GLN A 121 32.76 -2.57 -7.96
#